data_AF-A0A4Y2X0H0-F1
#
_entry.id   AF-A0A4Y2X0H0-F1
#
_cell.length_a   1.000
_cell.length_b   1.000
_cell.length_c   1.000
_cell.angle_alpha   90.00
_cell.angle_beta   90.00
_cell.angle_gamma   90.00
#
_symmetry.space_group_name_H-M   'P 1'
#
loop_
_entity.id
_entity.type
_entity.pdbx_description
1 polymer ?
#
loop_
_entity_poly.entity_id
_entity_poly.type
_entity_poly.pdbx_seq_one_letter_code
_entity_poly.pdbx_strand_id
1 'polypeptide(L)'
;ALLADSLLGKFKTILYISIVYAIGNVILSVGSIPNDLSTMKAVSLLGLFIIGVGTGGIKPCVSAFGGDQFSSRQEKERQKFFSVFYFAINGGSVLSTLLTPILRADVHCLGSNSCYPLAYGIPAVLMIVALILFLIGKPLYKMKPADGNIFQSVFKCIC
;
A
#
# COMPACT_ATOMS: atom_id res chain seq x y z
N ALA A 1 6.80 -10.78 -0.58
CA ALA A 1 7.05 -12.23 -0.38
C ALA A 1 8.54 -12.45 -0.20
N LEU A 2 9.35 -12.60 -1.26
CA LEU A 2 10.82 -12.85 -1.17
C LEU A 2 11.59 -11.94 -0.19
N LEU A 3 11.40 -10.61 -0.22
CA LEU A 3 12.06 -9.69 0.71
C LEU A 3 11.50 -9.77 2.16
N ALA A 4 10.21 -10.08 2.29
CA ALA A 4 9.54 -10.17 3.58
C ALA A 4 9.86 -11.46 4.33
N ASP A 5 10.07 -12.53 3.57
CA ASP A 5 10.38 -13.86 4.09
C ASP A 5 11.90 -14.08 4.27
N SER A 6 12.78 -13.26 3.69
CA SER A 6 14.23 -13.55 3.72
C SER A 6 15.04 -12.84 4.81
N LEU A 7 14.65 -11.67 5.36
CA LEU A 7 15.59 -10.87 6.18
C LEU A 7 15.01 -10.06 7.37
N LEU A 8 13.78 -9.56 7.30
CA LEU A 8 13.29 -8.52 8.25
C LEU A 8 12.02 -8.91 9.03
N GLY A 9 11.35 -9.99 8.63
CA GLY A 9 10.03 -10.36 9.13
C GLY A 9 8.90 -9.59 8.42
N LYS A 10 7.74 -10.24 8.29
CA LYS A 10 6.59 -9.75 7.51
C LYS A 10 6.09 -8.39 8.00
N PHE A 11 6.01 -8.17 9.31
CA PHE A 11 5.54 -6.91 9.91
C PHE A 11 6.45 -5.72 9.58
N LYS A 12 7.77 -5.86 9.76
CA LYS A 12 8.72 -4.78 9.45
C LYS A 12 8.73 -4.46 7.96
N THR A 13 8.61 -5.49 7.13
CA THR A 13 8.57 -5.32 5.67
C THR A 13 7.33 -4.55 5.22
N ILE A 14 6.15 -4.87 5.77
CA ILE A 14 4.94 -4.08 5.53
C ILE A 14 5.17 -2.63 5.96
N LEU A 15 5.73 -2.40 7.15
CA LEU A 15 5.98 -1.05 7.65
C LEU A 15 6.92 -0.24 6.72
N TYR A 16 8.09 -0.77 6.38
CA TYR A 16 9.05 -0.06 5.52
C TYR A 16 8.47 0.21 4.12
N ILE A 17 7.80 -0.77 3.50
CA ILE A 17 7.23 -0.57 2.18
C ILE A 17 6.05 0.41 2.23
N SER A 18 5.23 0.41 3.30
CA SER A 18 4.17 1.40 3.49
C SER A 18 4.71 2.82 3.67
N ILE A 19 5.86 3.01 4.32
CA ILE A 19 6.54 4.32 4.41
C ILE A 19 7.00 4.77 3.01
N VAL A 20 7.66 3.89 2.26
CA VAL A 20 8.09 4.18 0.88
C VAL A 20 6.89 4.55 0.00
N TYR A 21 5.77 3.84 0.15
CA TYR A 21 4.55 4.14 -0.58
C TYR A 21 3.94 5.49 -0.18
N ALA A 22 3.92 5.83 1.11
CA ALA A 22 3.49 7.16 1.56
C ALA A 22 4.35 8.29 0.98
N ILE A 23 5.67 8.12 0.98
CA ILE A 23 6.62 9.07 0.36
C ILE A 23 6.32 9.21 -1.15
N GLY A 24 6.10 8.11 -1.86
CA GLY A 24 5.74 8.13 -3.28
C GLY A 24 4.46 8.93 -3.57
N ASN A 25 3.43 8.79 -2.73
CA ASN A 25 2.20 9.58 -2.86
C ASN A 25 2.41 11.07 -2.58
N VAL A 26 3.25 11.43 -1.60
CA VAL A 26 3.60 12.84 -1.32
C VAL A 26 4.37 13.46 -2.49
N ILE A 27 5.38 12.74 -3.03
CA ILE A 27 6.15 13.18 -4.20
C ILE A 27 5.23 13.41 -5.41
N LEU A 28 4.29 12.47 -5.66
CA LEU A 28 3.32 12.60 -6.74
C LEU A 28 2.38 13.81 -6.55
N SER A 29 1.92 14.05 -5.32
CA SER A 29 1.06 15.19 -4.98
C SER A 29 1.79 16.53 -5.17
N VAL A 30 3.06 16.62 -4.77
CA VAL A 30 3.88 17.84 -4.94
C VAL A 30 4.28 18.04 -6.41
N GLY A 31 4.63 16.96 -7.12
CA GLY A 31 4.94 17.00 -8.55
C GLY A 31 3.77 17.39 -9.45
N SER A 32 2.55 17.35 -8.91
CA SER A 32 1.33 17.80 -9.59
C SER A 32 1.05 19.30 -9.46
N ILE A 33 1.88 20.05 -8.70
CA ILE A 33 1.77 21.51 -8.59
C ILE A 33 2.35 22.15 -9.85
N PRO A 34 1.63 23.10 -10.50
CA PRO A 34 2.08 23.68 -11.76
C PRO A 34 3.29 24.61 -11.53
N ASN A 35 4.45 24.20 -12.05
CA ASN A 35 5.67 25.02 -12.11
C ASN A 35 6.32 25.00 -13.51
N ASP A 36 6.75 23.83 -13.98
CA ASP A 36 7.35 23.62 -15.31
C ASP A 36 6.96 22.23 -15.82
N LEU A 37 6.46 22.14 -17.07
CA LEU A 37 5.97 20.89 -17.67
C LEU A 37 7.01 19.76 -17.65
N SER A 38 8.28 20.10 -17.82
CA SER A 38 9.39 19.13 -17.81
C SER A 38 9.61 18.54 -16.42
N THR A 39 9.63 19.42 -15.40
CA THR A 39 9.82 19.06 -13.99
C THR A 39 8.61 18.31 -13.44
N MET A 40 7.38 18.73 -13.76
CA MET A 40 6.15 18.05 -13.36
C MET A 40 6.12 16.60 -13.86
N LYS A 41 6.47 16.37 -15.14
CA LYS A 41 6.51 15.02 -15.72
C LYS A 41 7.56 14.14 -15.04
N ALA A 42 8.78 14.66 -14.84
CA ALA A 42 9.87 13.90 -14.22
C ALA A 42 9.53 13.49 -12.78
N VAL A 43 9.05 14.44 -11.97
CA VAL A 43 8.70 14.20 -10.56
C VAL A 43 7.48 13.28 -10.43
N SER A 44 6.47 13.44 -11.29
CA SER A 44 5.28 12.58 -11.29
C SER A 44 5.60 11.14 -11.70
N LEU A 45 6.46 10.95 -12.71
CA LEU A 45 6.92 9.62 -13.12
C LEU A 45 7.73 8.93 -12.03
N LEU A 46 8.61 9.68 -11.35
CA LEU A 46 9.36 9.17 -10.21
C LEU A 46 8.42 8.75 -9.06
N GLY A 47 7.46 9.60 -8.71
CA GLY A 47 6.45 9.29 -7.70
C GLY A 47 5.64 8.04 -8.05
N LEU A 48 5.20 7.93 -9.31
CA LEU A 48 4.45 6.77 -9.80
C LEU A 48 5.28 5.48 -9.78
N PHE A 49 6.59 5.56 -10.11
CA PHE A 49 7.50 4.42 -10.02
C PHE A 49 7.63 3.92 -8.57
N ILE A 50 7.84 4.83 -7.62
CA ILE A 50 7.93 4.51 -6.19
C ILE A 50 6.62 3.87 -5.70
N ILE A 51 5.48 4.41 -6.11
CA ILE A 51 4.15 3.83 -5.82
C ILE A 51 4.02 2.43 -6.41
N GLY A 52 4.45 2.21 -7.64
CA GLY A 52 4.42 0.90 -8.30
C GLY A 52 5.22 -0.15 -7.52
N VAL A 53 6.43 0.18 -7.11
CA VAL A 53 7.27 -0.69 -6.27
C VAL A 53 6.60 -0.94 -4.91
N GLY A 54 6.08 0.10 -4.26
CA GLY A 54 5.42 0.00 -2.96
C GLY A 54 4.18 -0.90 -2.99
N THR A 55 3.29 -0.69 -3.96
CA THR A 55 2.04 -1.45 -4.08
C THR A 55 2.26 -2.92 -4.43
N GLY A 56 3.25 -3.22 -5.28
CA GLY A 56 3.66 -4.59 -5.61
C GLY A 56 4.23 -5.34 -4.39
N GLY A 57 4.91 -4.64 -3.49
CA GLY A 57 5.46 -5.20 -2.26
C GLY A 57 4.44 -5.40 -1.14
N ILE A 58 3.54 -4.44 -0.91
CA ILE A 58 2.60 -4.44 0.24
C ILE A 58 1.53 -5.52 0.10
N LYS A 59 0.87 -5.62 -1.07
CA LYS A 59 -0.29 -6.50 -1.27
C LYS A 59 -0.06 -7.96 -0.86
N PRO A 60 0.99 -8.66 -1.34
CA PRO A 60 1.23 -10.05 -0.95
C PRO A 60 1.65 -10.20 0.52
N CYS A 61 2.29 -9.17 1.11
CA CYS A 61 2.73 -9.24 2.49
C CYS A 61 1.57 -9.03 3.48
N VAL A 62 0.66 -8.10 3.18
CA VAL A 62 -0.52 -7.81 4.02
C VAL A 62 -1.50 -8.98 4.01
N SER A 63 -1.78 -9.58 2.85
CA SER A 63 -2.67 -10.76 2.76
C SER A 63 -2.10 -11.96 3.52
N ALA A 64 -0.80 -12.22 3.38
CA ALA A 64 -0.12 -13.27 4.14
C ALA A 64 -0.13 -13.00 5.65
N PHE A 65 0.19 -11.77 6.07
CA PHE A 65 0.22 -11.39 7.48
C PHE A 65 -1.16 -11.44 8.15
N GLY A 66 -2.22 -11.05 7.43
CA GLY A 66 -3.61 -11.16 7.91
C GLY A 66 -4.04 -12.62 8.07
N GLY A 67 -3.69 -13.48 7.11
CA GLY A 67 -3.95 -14.92 7.21
C GLY A 67 -3.19 -15.59 8.37
N ASP A 68 -1.97 -15.14 8.66
CA ASP A 68 -1.13 -15.63 9.75
C ASP A 68 -1.68 -15.34 11.16
N GLN A 69 -2.68 -14.47 11.30
CA GLN A 69 -3.33 -14.18 12.59
C GLN A 69 -4.23 -15.33 13.09
N PHE A 70 -4.74 -16.14 12.16
CA PHE A 70 -5.65 -17.24 12.45
C PHE A 70 -4.89 -18.56 12.61
N SER A 71 -5.19 -19.30 13.66
CA SER A 71 -4.64 -20.65 13.85
C SER A 71 -5.36 -21.67 12.95
N SER A 72 -4.76 -22.84 12.70
CA SER A 72 -5.34 -23.88 11.82
C SER A 72 -6.74 -24.35 12.23
N ARG A 73 -7.09 -24.21 13.51
CA ARG A 73 -8.42 -24.53 14.05
C ARG A 73 -9.50 -23.47 13.74
N GLN A 74 -9.10 -22.29 13.24
CA GLN A 74 -9.96 -21.15 12.95
C GLN A 74 -10.18 -20.93 11.44
N GLU A 75 -10.26 -22.01 10.68
CA GLU A 75 -10.36 -21.94 9.21
C GLU A 75 -11.60 -21.19 8.71
N LYS A 76 -12.76 -21.39 9.38
CA LYS A 76 -14.00 -20.65 9.05
C LYS A 76 -13.85 -19.14 9.22
N GLU A 77 -13.20 -18.69 10.30
CA GLU A 77 -12.98 -17.27 10.56
C GLU A 77 -11.95 -16.68 9.58
N ARG A 78 -10.92 -17.45 9.22
CA ARG A 78 -9.95 -17.09 8.18
C ARG A 78 -10.64 -16.89 6.81
N GLN A 79 -11.56 -17.78 6.44
CA GLN A 79 -12.32 -17.66 5.19
C GLN A 79 -13.22 -16.41 5.20
N LYS A 80 -13.93 -16.14 6.31
CA LYS A 80 -14.72 -14.91 6.46
C LYS A 80 -13.86 -13.66 6.33
N PHE A 81 -12.68 -13.64 6.97
CA PHE A 81 -11.72 -12.54 6.85
C PHE A 81 -11.36 -12.27 5.39
N PHE A 82 -10.97 -13.32 4.63
CA PHE A 82 -10.64 -13.14 3.22
C PHE A 82 -11.86 -12.71 2.39
N SER A 83 -13.05 -13.24 2.66
CA SER A 83 -14.28 -12.82 1.98
C SER A 83 -14.57 -11.33 2.18
N VAL A 84 -14.49 -10.83 3.42
CA VAL A 84 -14.65 -9.41 3.73
C VAL A 84 -13.53 -8.57 3.13
N PHE A 85 -12.29 -9.07 3.16
CA PHE A 85 -11.13 -8.41 2.55
C PHE A 85 -11.30 -8.24 1.02
N TYR A 86 -11.72 -9.29 0.31
CA TYR A 86 -12.01 -9.22 -1.12
C TYR A 86 -13.21 -8.32 -1.43
N PHE A 87 -14.25 -8.36 -0.60
CA PHE A 87 -15.39 -7.47 -0.74
C PHE A 87 -14.97 -6.00 -0.59
N ALA A 88 -14.15 -5.68 0.42
CA ALA A 88 -13.62 -4.34 0.64
C ALA A 88 -12.73 -3.85 -0.52
N ILE A 89 -11.91 -4.72 -1.12
CA ILE A 89 -11.08 -4.37 -2.29
C ILE A 89 -11.97 -4.03 -3.49
N ASN A 90 -12.94 -4.89 -3.81
CA ASN A 90 -13.83 -4.67 -4.95
C ASN A 90 -14.72 -3.45 -4.72
N GLY A 91 -15.30 -3.32 -3.52
CA GLY A 91 -16.11 -2.16 -3.12
C GLY A 91 -15.31 -0.86 -3.14
N GLY A 92 -14.07 -0.87 -2.65
CA GLY A 92 -13.16 0.28 -2.72
C GLY A 92 -12.81 0.67 -4.16
N SER A 93 -12.60 -0.32 -5.04
CA SER A 93 -12.37 -0.07 -6.47
C SER A 93 -13.58 0.60 -7.14
N VAL A 94 -14.79 0.10 -6.88
CA VAL A 94 -16.04 0.69 -7.39
C VAL A 94 -16.21 2.10 -6.85
N LEU A 95 -16.06 2.29 -5.54
CA LEU A 95 -16.17 3.62 -4.91
C LEU A 95 -15.14 4.59 -5.47
N SER A 96 -13.88 4.18 -5.61
CA SER A 96 -12.83 5.01 -6.21
C SER A 96 -13.17 5.38 -7.66
N THR A 97 -13.70 4.44 -8.44
CA THR A 97 -14.08 4.67 -9.84
C THR A 97 -15.25 5.64 -9.97
N LEU A 98 -16.21 5.60 -9.03
CA LEU A 98 -17.35 6.51 -8.99
C LEU A 98 -16.99 7.88 -8.42
N LEU A 99 -16.14 7.95 -7.40
CA LEU A 99 -15.79 9.18 -6.69
C LEU A 99 -14.78 10.03 -7.47
N THR A 100 -13.87 9.39 -8.23
CA THR A 100 -12.87 10.10 -9.06
C THR A 100 -13.47 11.09 -10.07
N PRO A 101 -14.51 10.74 -10.88
CA PRO A 101 -15.12 11.70 -11.79
C PRO A 101 -15.90 12.81 -11.08
N ILE A 102 -16.56 12.51 -9.95
CA ILE A 102 -17.31 13.49 -9.16
C ILE A 102 -16.36 14.53 -8.55
N LEU A 103 -15.28 14.07 -7.90
CA LEU A 103 -14.24 14.95 -7.34
C LEU A 103 -13.54 15.79 -8.42
N ARG A 104 -13.45 15.27 -9.65
CA ARG A 104 -12.89 16.00 -10.79
C ARG A 104 -13.88 17.01 -11.39
N ALA A 105 -15.18 16.76 -11.32
CA ALA A 105 -16.22 17.59 -11.93
C ALA A 105 -16.71 18.71 -10.99
N ASP A 106 -16.83 18.46 -9.68
CA ASP A 106 -17.48 19.39 -8.74
C ASP A 106 -16.50 20.29 -7.96
N VAL A 107 -15.18 20.01 -7.98
CA VAL A 107 -14.21 20.77 -7.17
C VAL A 107 -13.35 21.68 -8.04
N HIS A 108 -13.82 22.92 -8.23
CA HIS A 108 -13.03 24.01 -8.80
C HIS A 108 -12.04 24.53 -7.74
N CYS A 109 -10.74 24.27 -7.90
CA CYS A 109 -9.72 24.90 -7.05
C CYS A 109 -8.76 25.74 -7.88
N LEU A 110 -8.45 26.94 -7.35
CA LEU A 110 -7.35 27.81 -7.79
C LEU A 110 -7.43 28.34 -9.23
N GLY A 111 -8.62 28.72 -9.71
CA GLY A 111 -8.74 29.47 -10.97
C GLY A 111 -8.25 28.74 -12.23
N SER A 112 -7.97 27.43 -12.13
CA SER A 112 -7.63 26.54 -13.23
C SER A 112 -8.52 25.31 -13.15
N ASN A 113 -8.96 24.82 -14.30
CA ASN A 113 -10.06 23.86 -14.46
C ASN A 113 -9.81 22.44 -13.89
N SER A 114 -8.72 22.19 -13.15
CA SER A 114 -8.40 20.85 -12.65
C SER A 114 -7.54 20.87 -11.37
N CYS A 115 -8.08 20.37 -10.24
CA CYS A 115 -7.33 20.19 -8.99
C CYS A 115 -6.62 18.82 -8.93
N TYR A 116 -5.52 18.67 -9.67
CA TYR A 116 -4.71 17.45 -9.65
C TYR A 116 -4.06 17.13 -8.29
N PRO A 117 -3.48 18.10 -7.55
CA PRO A 117 -2.86 17.81 -6.25
C PRO A 117 -3.83 17.25 -5.21
N LEU A 118 -5.08 17.72 -5.18
CA LEU A 118 -6.09 17.23 -4.24
C LEU A 118 -6.51 15.79 -4.54
N ALA A 119 -6.66 15.45 -5.83
CA ALA A 119 -7.01 14.10 -6.26
C ALA A 119 -5.93 13.07 -5.88
N TYR A 120 -4.64 13.42 -5.99
CA TYR A 120 -3.52 12.57 -5.56
C TYR A 120 -3.24 12.64 -4.05
N GLY A 121 -3.67 13.71 -3.38
CA GLY A 121 -3.56 13.87 -1.94
C GLY A 121 -4.48 12.93 -1.14
N ILE A 122 -5.68 12.61 -1.65
CA ILE A 122 -6.62 11.71 -0.96
C ILE A 122 -6.00 10.33 -0.68
N PRO A 123 -5.43 9.60 -1.68
CA PRO A 123 -4.70 8.36 -1.42
C PRO A 123 -3.54 8.52 -0.43
N ALA A 124 -2.81 9.64 -0.47
CA ALA A 124 -1.72 9.91 0.47
C ALA A 124 -2.22 9.94 1.92
N VAL A 125 -3.29 10.69 2.18
CA VAL A 125 -3.92 10.80 3.51
C VAL A 125 -4.45 9.45 3.97
N LEU A 126 -5.19 8.73 3.12
CA LEU A 126 -5.71 7.41 3.44
C LEU A 126 -4.60 6.41 3.79
N MET A 127 -3.48 6.45 3.06
CA MET A 127 -2.32 5.60 3.35
C MET A 127 -1.65 5.93 4.68
N ILE A 128 -1.54 7.21 5.03
CA ILE A 128 -1.00 7.64 6.34
C ILE A 128 -1.91 7.16 7.47
N VAL A 129 -3.23 7.33 7.34
CA VAL A 129 -4.20 6.84 8.32
C VAL A 129 -4.12 5.33 8.48
N ALA A 130 -4.04 4.58 7.37
CA ALA A 130 -3.87 3.13 7.40
C ALA A 130 -2.58 2.70 8.12
N LEU A 131 -1.47 3.41 7.89
CA LEU A 131 -0.18 3.15 8.56
C LEU A 131 -0.27 3.40 10.07
N ILE A 132 -0.94 4.48 10.49
CA ILE A 132 -1.15 4.79 11.92
C ILE A 132 -2.00 3.69 12.58
N LEU A 133 -3.11 3.28 11.96
CA LEU A 133 -3.94 2.20 12.47
C LEU A 133 -3.17 0.87 12.57
N PHE A 134 -2.33 0.57 11.57
CA PHE A 134 -1.46 -0.61 11.59
C PHE A 134 -0.43 -0.56 12.72
N LEU A 135 0.12 0.60 13.02
CA LEU A 135 1.05 0.78 14.15
C LEU A 135 0.36 0.65 15.51
N ILE A 136 -0.85 1.22 15.66
CA ILE A 136 -1.65 1.11 16.89
C ILE A 136 -2.04 -0.35 17.15
N GLY A 137 -2.34 -1.11 16.09
CA GLY A 137 -2.67 -2.54 16.18
C GLY A 137 -1.50 -3.47 16.51
N LYS A 138 -0.26 -2.96 16.50
CA LYS A 138 0.97 -3.73 16.75
C LYS A 138 0.91 -4.69 17.96
N PRO A 139 0.42 -4.29 19.16
CA PRO A 139 0.43 -5.18 20.32
C PRO A 139 -0.62 -6.31 20.23
N LEU A 140 -1.59 -6.23 19.32
CA LEU A 140 -2.61 -7.26 19.12
C LEU A 140 -2.19 -8.31 18.09
N TYR A 141 -1.14 -8.05 17.30
CA TYR A 141 -0.74 -8.95 16.22
C TYR A 141 0.10 -10.11 16.72
N LYS A 142 -0.24 -11.31 16.25
CA LYS A 142 0.61 -12.49 16.36
C LYS A 142 1.79 -12.33 15.40
N MET A 143 2.94 -12.00 15.97
CA MET A 143 4.21 -11.92 15.23
C MET A 143 4.81 -13.31 15.16
N LYS A 144 4.75 -13.95 13.99
CA LYS A 144 5.59 -15.12 13.74
C LYS A 144 7.05 -14.67 13.63
N PRO A 145 8.01 -15.36 14.26
CA PRO A 145 9.43 -15.10 14.04
C PRO A 145 9.74 -15.24 12.55
N ALA A 146 10.71 -14.47 12.05
CA ALA A 146 11.14 -14.60 10.67
C ALA A 146 11.76 -15.99 10.48
N ASP A 147 11.23 -16.78 9.54
CA ASP A 147 11.91 -17.99 9.09
C ASP A 147 13.25 -17.54 8.49
N GLY A 148 14.35 -18.05 9.02
CA GLY A 148 15.71 -17.62 8.65
C GLY A 148 15.98 -17.76 7.15
N ASN A 149 17.01 -17.04 6.66
CA ASN A 149 17.48 -16.93 5.26
C ASN A 149 16.95 -18.01 4.29
N ILE A 150 15.73 -17.83 3.81
CA ILE A 150 15.11 -18.71 2.80
C ILE A 150 15.94 -18.72 1.52
N PHE A 151 16.62 -17.62 1.21
CA PHE A 151 17.57 -17.53 0.11
C PHE A 151 18.69 -18.57 0.21
N GLN A 152 19.23 -18.80 1.41
CA GLN A 152 20.30 -19.78 1.59
C GLN A 152 19.75 -21.20 1.50
N SER A 153 18.55 -21.46 2.01
CA SER A 153 17.89 -22.77 1.89
C SER A 153 17.53 -23.11 0.43
N VAL A 154 17.04 -22.12 -0.34
CA VAL A 154 16.73 -22.29 -1.76
C VAL A 154 18.02 -22.46 -2.57
N PHE A 155 19.04 -21.63 -2.32
CA PHE A 155 20.33 -21.74 -3.01
C PHE A 155 21.03 -23.06 -2.68
N LYS A 156 20.92 -23.57 -1.46
CA LYS A 156 21.47 -24.87 -1.02
C LYS A 156 20.64 -26.08 -1.45
N CYS A 157 19.42 -25.86 -1.96
CA CYS A 157 18.61 -26.89 -2.61
C CYS A 157 18.83 -26.94 -4.13
N ILE A 158 19.26 -25.83 -4.73
CA ILE A 158 19.50 -25.69 -6.17
C ILE A 158 20.98 -25.94 -6.53
N CYS A 159 21.93 -25.55 -5.68
CA CYS A 159 23.36 -25.86 -5.78
C CYS A 159 23.72 -27.07 -4.93
#